data_AF-A0A368TGV7-F1
#
_entry.id   AF-A0A368TGV7-F1
#
_cell.length_a   1.000
_cell.length_b   1.000
_cell.length_c   1.000
_cell.angle_alpha   90.00
_cell.angle_beta   90.00
_cell.angle_gamma   90.00
#
_symmetry.space_group_name_H-M   'P 1'
#
loop_
_entity.id
_entity.type
_entity.pdbx_description
1 polymer ?
#
loop_
_entity_poly.entity_id
_entity_poly.type
_entity_poly.pdbx_seq_one_letter_code
_entity_poly.pdbx_strand_id
1 'polypeptide(L)'
;MSTNWEAEQKAKLKNEREELDEKMAGLERNVEALVLEEKQLKADMEREEDAEDDAKFQRLEERAIARLRNKQAERKKQLGELKKEQRALTQQENQLQALIEDEKYPEWLELKKKRDDAIKEVKRLESEMKMLI
;
A
#
# COMPACT_ATOMS: atom_id res chain seq x y z
N MET A 1 -16.54 27.87 1.40
CA MET A 1 -16.79 26.44 1.09
C MET A 1 -15.59 25.88 0.30
N SER A 2 -14.45 25.72 0.98
CA SER A 2 -13.23 25.05 0.49
C SER A 2 -12.99 23.72 1.23
N THR A 3 -13.96 23.31 2.05
CA THR A 3 -13.95 22.12 2.91
C THR A 3 -13.89 20.81 2.12
N ASN A 4 -14.30 20.80 0.86
CA ASN A 4 -14.33 19.58 0.06
C ASN A 4 -12.93 19.08 -0.30
N TRP A 5 -12.01 19.95 -0.71
CA TRP A 5 -10.69 19.49 -1.20
C TRP A 5 -9.82 18.91 -0.07
N GLU A 6 -9.77 19.58 1.09
CA GLU A 6 -9.03 19.08 2.25
C GLU A 6 -9.61 17.75 2.76
N ALA A 7 -10.94 17.67 2.88
CA ALA A 7 -11.63 16.44 3.27
C ALA A 7 -11.41 15.32 2.25
N GLU A 8 -11.43 15.63 0.95
CA GLU A 8 -11.15 14.67 -0.13
C GLU A 8 -9.71 14.15 -0.07
N GLN A 9 -8.71 15.02 0.16
CA GLN A 9 -7.31 14.58 0.27
C GLN A 9 -7.07 13.73 1.52
N LYS A 10 -7.62 14.15 2.68
CA LYS A 10 -7.54 13.37 3.92
C LYS A 10 -8.24 12.02 3.78
N ALA A 11 -9.41 11.97 3.14
CA ALA A 11 -10.13 10.72 2.89
C ALA A 11 -9.36 9.80 1.94
N LYS A 12 -8.75 10.34 0.88
CA LYS A 12 -7.94 9.57 -0.07
C LYS A 12 -6.74 8.93 0.61
N LEU A 13 -5.97 9.70 1.39
CA LEU A 13 -4.80 9.18 2.12
C LEU A 13 -5.20 8.14 3.16
N LYS A 14 -6.31 8.36 3.87
CA LYS A 14 -6.85 7.38 4.82
C LYS A 14 -7.22 6.06 4.14
N ASN A 15 -7.93 6.11 3.00
CA ASN A 15 -8.29 4.89 2.26
C ASN A 15 -7.05 4.17 1.73
N GLU A 16 -6.08 4.89 1.17
CA GLU A 16 -4.83 4.31 0.68
C GLU A 16 -4.05 3.62 1.82
N ARG A 17 -4.07 4.20 3.02
CA ARG A 17 -3.45 3.62 4.20
C ARG A 17 -4.17 2.35 4.68
N GLU A 18 -5.50 2.39 4.76
CA GLU A 18 -6.31 1.22 5.16
C GLU A 18 -6.09 0.05 4.18
N GLU A 19 -6.08 0.32 2.87
CA GLU A 19 -5.79 -0.71 1.86
C GLU A 19 -4.37 -1.30 2.00
N LEU A 20 -3.37 -0.46 2.28
CA LEU A 20 -1.99 -0.91 2.49
C LEU A 20 -1.88 -1.75 3.76
N ASP A 21 -2.54 -1.34 4.84
CA ASP A 21 -2.56 -2.06 6.12
C ASP A 21 -3.23 -3.43 5.97
N GLU A 22 -4.35 -3.52 5.24
CA GLU A 22 -5.02 -4.79 4.92
C GLU A 22 -4.12 -5.72 4.09
N LYS A 23 -3.45 -5.17 3.05
CA LYS A 23 -2.52 -5.94 2.21
C LYS A 23 -1.34 -6.47 3.03
N MET A 24 -0.76 -5.65 3.90
CA MET A 24 0.32 -6.07 4.80
C MET A 24 -0.15 -7.15 5.76
N ALA A 25 -1.30 -6.97 6.43
CA ALA A 25 -1.86 -7.97 7.34
C ALA A 25 -2.13 -9.31 6.64
N GLY A 26 -2.63 -9.27 5.40
CA GLY A 26 -2.81 -10.47 4.57
C GLY A 26 -1.49 -11.18 4.27
N LEU A 27 -0.45 -10.42 3.93
CA LEU A 27 0.89 -10.98 3.69
C LEU A 27 1.53 -11.54 4.97
N GLU A 28 1.33 -10.89 6.13
CA GLU A 28 1.82 -11.39 7.42
C GLU A 28 1.20 -12.75 7.76
N ARG A 29 -0.14 -12.87 7.63
CA ARG A 29 -0.84 -14.16 7.81
C ARG A 29 -0.33 -15.25 6.86
N ASN A 30 -0.05 -14.90 5.60
CA ASN A 30 0.49 -15.85 4.63
C ASN A 30 1.91 -16.30 5.01
N VAL A 31 2.75 -15.40 5.52
CA VAL A 31 4.08 -15.76 6.03
C VAL A 31 3.97 -16.69 7.23
N GLU A 32 3.07 -16.41 8.17
CA GLU A 32 2.84 -17.26 9.33
C GLU A 32 2.35 -18.66 8.95
N ALA A 33 1.42 -18.76 8.00
CA ALA A 33 0.93 -20.03 7.47
C ALA A 33 2.07 -20.86 6.85
N LEU A 34 2.94 -20.23 6.04
CA LEU A 34 4.11 -20.91 5.46
C LEU A 34 5.14 -21.34 6.51
N VAL A 35 5.24 -20.63 7.62
CA VAL A 35 6.12 -21.01 8.75
C VAL A 35 5.54 -22.22 9.49
N LEU A 36 4.23 -22.27 9.68
CA LEU A 36 3.55 -23.43 10.25
C LEU A 36 3.69 -24.67 9.36
N GLU A 37 3.49 -24.51 8.05
CA GLU A 37 3.66 -25.59 7.07
C GLU A 37 5.11 -26.14 7.07
N GLU A 38 6.11 -25.25 7.12
CA GLU A 38 7.52 -25.68 7.25
C GLU A 38 7.78 -26.46 8.54
N LYS A 39 7.18 -26.04 9.67
CA LYS A 39 7.33 -26.74 10.96
C LYS A 39 6.67 -28.13 10.94
N GLN A 40 5.50 -28.25 10.33
CA GLN A 40 4.80 -29.53 10.19
C GLN A 40 5.61 -30.50 9.33
N LEU A 41 6.07 -30.06 8.15
CA LEU A 41 6.91 -30.88 7.27
C LEU A 41 8.20 -31.37 7.95
N LYS A 42 8.86 -30.51 8.75
CA LYS A 42 10.04 -30.94 9.53
C LYS A 42 9.69 -31.97 10.60
N ALA A 43 8.57 -31.79 11.29
CA ALA A 43 8.15 -32.72 12.34
C ALA A 43 7.70 -34.07 11.76
N ASP A 44 7.14 -34.09 10.54
CA ASP A 44 6.78 -35.31 9.85
C ASP A 44 8.04 -36.03 9.32
N MET A 45 9.00 -35.30 8.75
CA MET A 45 10.35 -35.81 8.44
C MET A 45 11.01 -36.51 9.63
N GLU A 46 11.07 -35.85 10.79
CA GLU A 46 11.69 -36.39 12.01
C GLU A 46 10.98 -37.67 12.51
N ARG A 47 9.67 -37.80 12.29
CA ARG A 47 8.92 -39.02 12.65
C ARG A 47 9.11 -40.16 11.66
N GLU A 48 9.28 -39.87 10.38
CA GLU A 48 9.44 -40.87 9.32
C GLU A 48 10.89 -41.38 9.21
N GLU A 49 11.88 -40.56 9.58
CA GLU A 49 13.28 -40.98 9.75
C GLU A 49 13.44 -42.12 10.79
N ASP A 50 12.56 -42.17 11.79
CA ASP A 50 12.48 -43.25 12.79
C ASP A 50 11.81 -44.55 12.26
N ALA A 51 11.16 -44.51 11.09
CA ALA A 51 10.31 -45.60 10.60
C ALA A 51 10.86 -46.35 9.37
N GLU A 52 11.55 -45.68 8.42
CA GLU A 52 12.29 -46.32 7.31
C GLU A 52 13.11 -45.25 6.52
N ASP A 53 14.41 -45.50 6.33
CA ASP A 53 15.39 -44.53 5.81
C ASP A 53 15.39 -44.46 4.25
N ASP A 54 14.29 -43.99 3.63
CA ASP A 54 14.22 -43.76 2.17
C ASP A 54 14.87 -42.41 1.78
N ALA A 55 16.13 -42.46 1.37
CA ALA A 55 16.90 -41.31 0.92
C ALA A 55 16.27 -40.53 -0.26
N LYS A 56 15.39 -41.13 -1.07
CA LYS A 56 14.69 -40.41 -2.15
C LYS A 56 13.54 -39.57 -1.59
N PHE A 57 12.88 -40.06 -0.54
CA PHE A 57 11.79 -39.37 0.13
C PHE A 57 12.30 -38.16 0.90
N GLN A 58 13.36 -38.32 1.71
CA GLN A 58 14.02 -37.21 2.43
C GLN A 58 14.41 -36.05 1.49
N ARG A 59 15.00 -36.36 0.32
CA ARG A 59 15.37 -35.33 -0.69
C ARG A 59 14.16 -34.58 -1.27
N LEU A 60 12.98 -35.20 -1.32
CA LEU A 60 11.76 -34.54 -1.79
C LEU A 60 11.22 -33.56 -0.73
N GLU A 61 11.26 -33.94 0.54
CA GLU A 61 10.82 -33.10 1.66
C GLU A 61 11.78 -31.93 1.91
N GLU A 62 13.08 -32.16 1.84
CA GLU A 62 14.09 -31.09 1.86
C GLU A 62 13.86 -30.06 0.75
N ARG A 63 13.52 -30.53 -0.47
CA ARG A 63 13.15 -29.66 -1.59
C ARG A 63 11.84 -28.91 -1.32
N ALA A 64 10.86 -29.54 -0.67
CA ALA A 64 9.61 -28.89 -0.29
C ALA A 64 9.87 -27.76 0.74
N ILE A 65 10.67 -28.03 1.77
CA ILE A 65 11.11 -27.05 2.76
C ILE A 65 11.86 -25.89 2.09
N ALA A 66 12.78 -26.18 1.16
CA ALA A 66 13.50 -25.15 0.43
C ALA A 66 12.56 -24.23 -0.38
N ARG A 67 11.52 -24.80 -1.02
CA ARG A 67 10.50 -24.02 -1.72
C ARG A 67 9.68 -23.15 -0.77
N LEU A 68 9.32 -23.66 0.41
CA LEU A 68 8.61 -22.88 1.43
C LEU A 68 9.47 -21.71 1.92
N ARG A 69 10.75 -21.93 2.20
CA ARG A 69 11.70 -20.85 2.57
C ARG A 69 11.84 -19.79 1.49
N ASN A 70 11.93 -20.19 0.22
CA ASN A 70 11.99 -19.25 -0.89
C ASN A 70 10.70 -18.41 -0.97
N LYS A 71 9.53 -19.04 -0.85
CA LYS A 71 8.25 -18.31 -0.78
C LYS A 71 8.20 -17.36 0.41
N GLN A 72 8.61 -17.80 1.61
CA GLN A 72 8.67 -16.93 2.79
C GLN A 72 9.59 -15.73 2.57
N ALA A 73 10.77 -15.93 1.96
CA ALA A 73 11.71 -14.84 1.67
C ALA A 73 11.13 -13.82 0.69
N GLU A 74 10.47 -14.28 -0.37
CA GLU A 74 9.80 -13.42 -1.34
C GLU A 74 8.66 -12.61 -0.69
N ARG A 75 7.82 -13.25 0.13
CA ARG A 75 6.75 -12.56 0.87
C ARG A 75 7.29 -11.54 1.87
N LYS A 76 8.38 -11.85 2.58
CA LYS A 76 9.06 -10.90 3.48
C LYS A 76 9.63 -9.70 2.71
N LYS A 77 10.16 -9.92 1.50
CA LYS A 77 10.63 -8.83 0.64
C LYS A 77 9.48 -7.91 0.22
N GLN A 78 8.37 -8.48 -0.27
CA GLN A 78 7.16 -7.72 -0.63
C GLN A 78 6.64 -6.90 0.55
N LEU A 79 6.61 -7.50 1.74
CA LEU A 79 6.21 -6.81 2.97
C LEU A 79 7.17 -5.66 3.33
N GLY A 80 8.47 -5.84 3.11
CA GLY A 80 9.46 -4.77 3.27
C GLY A 80 9.26 -3.61 2.30
N GLU A 81 8.83 -3.89 1.06
CA GLU A 81 8.48 -2.87 0.05
C GLU A 81 7.22 -2.11 0.46
N LEU A 82 6.15 -2.81 0.85
CA LEU A 82 4.92 -2.18 1.34
C LEU A 82 5.16 -1.32 2.59
N LYS A 83 6.03 -1.74 3.52
CA LYS A 83 6.41 -0.91 4.68
C LYS A 83 7.15 0.36 4.29
N LYS A 84 7.90 0.37 3.18
CA LYS A 84 8.53 1.59 2.65
C LYS A 84 7.48 2.51 2.05
N GLU A 85 6.53 1.96 1.29
CA GLU A 85 5.40 2.72 0.74
C GLU A 85 4.56 3.37 1.83
N GLN A 86 4.23 2.62 2.90
CA GLN A 86 3.51 3.14 4.06
C GLN A 86 4.24 4.33 4.70
N ARG A 87 5.57 4.24 4.89
CA ARG A 87 6.37 5.35 5.43
C ARG A 87 6.38 6.58 4.53
N ALA A 88 6.47 6.36 3.22
CA ALA A 88 6.40 7.45 2.24
C ALA A 88 5.03 8.13 2.29
N LEU A 89 3.94 7.37 2.41
CA LEU A 89 2.59 7.88 2.58
C LEU A 89 2.46 8.73 3.86
N THR A 90 2.97 8.24 5.00
CA THR A 90 3.00 9.01 6.25
C THR A 90 3.78 10.32 6.11
N GLN A 91 4.89 10.31 5.36
CA GLN A 91 5.65 11.53 5.11
C GLN A 91 4.84 12.53 4.26
N GLN A 92 4.11 12.05 3.26
CA GLN A 92 3.20 12.89 2.47
C GLN A 92 2.04 13.45 3.30
N GLU A 93 1.44 12.66 4.20
CA GLU A 93 0.43 13.12 5.15
C GLU A 93 0.96 14.26 6.01
N ASN A 94 2.17 14.11 6.57
CA ASN A 94 2.79 15.14 7.39
C ASN A 94 3.09 16.42 6.59
N GLN A 95 3.52 16.30 5.34
CA GLN A 95 3.74 17.44 4.46
C GLN A 95 2.43 18.16 4.12
N LEU A 96 1.36 17.41 3.83
CA LEU A 96 0.05 17.97 3.56
C LEU A 96 -0.50 18.71 4.79
N GLN A 97 -0.35 18.11 5.97
CA GLN A 97 -0.77 18.72 7.23
C GLN A 97 0.00 20.01 7.51
N ALA A 98 1.33 20.01 7.32
CA ALA A 98 2.15 21.22 7.46
C ALA A 98 1.74 22.34 6.47
N LEU A 99 1.34 21.98 5.24
CA LEU A 99 0.82 22.94 4.27
C LEU A 99 -0.54 23.51 4.66
N ILE A 100 -1.41 22.71 5.29
CA ILE A 100 -2.72 23.16 5.77
C ILE A 100 -2.56 24.08 7.00
N GLU A 101 -1.60 23.76 7.87
CA GLU A 101 -1.30 24.53 9.08
C GLU A 101 -0.51 25.82 8.80
N ASP A 102 0.03 25.98 7.58
CA ASP A 102 0.68 27.22 7.16
C ASP A 102 -0.28 28.40 7.28
N GLU A 103 0.16 29.48 7.92
CA GLU A 103 -0.64 30.68 8.18
C GLU A 103 -1.21 31.31 6.90
N LYS A 104 -0.57 31.10 5.75
CA LYS A 104 -0.99 31.63 4.44
C LYS A 104 -1.88 30.68 3.66
N TYR A 105 -2.14 29.47 4.15
CA TYR A 105 -3.01 28.51 3.49
C TYR A 105 -4.42 29.07 3.18
N PRO A 106 -5.08 29.83 4.09
CA PRO A 106 -6.35 30.49 3.78
C PRO A 106 -6.26 31.48 2.60
N GLU A 107 -5.20 32.28 2.54
CA GLU A 107 -4.97 33.27 1.48
C GLU A 107 -4.72 32.58 0.13
N TRP A 108 -3.96 31.48 0.14
CA TRP A 108 -3.74 30.63 -1.03
C TRP A 108 -5.03 30.02 -1.56
N LEU A 109 -5.91 29.56 -0.67
CA LEU A 109 -7.22 29.03 -1.04
C LEU A 109 -8.09 30.09 -1.72
N GLU A 110 -8.08 31.33 -1.21
CA GLU A 110 -8.81 32.44 -1.84
C GLU A 110 -8.27 32.77 -3.23
N LEU A 111 -6.94 32.81 -3.40
CA LEU A 111 -6.32 33.04 -4.70
C LEU A 111 -6.63 31.92 -5.70
N LYS A 112 -6.58 30.66 -5.25
CA LYS A 112 -6.97 29.51 -6.08
C LYS A 112 -8.43 29.63 -6.53
N LYS A 113 -9.34 29.98 -5.62
CA LYS A 113 -10.75 30.16 -5.96
C LYS A 113 -10.95 31.26 -7.01
N LYS A 114 -10.32 32.42 -6.82
CA LYS A 114 -10.35 33.52 -7.80
C LYS A 114 -9.84 33.08 -9.18
N ARG A 115 -8.75 32.31 -9.21
CA ARG A 115 -8.18 31.75 -10.44
C ARG A 115 -9.11 30.73 -11.12
N ASP A 116 -9.72 29.83 -10.35
CA ASP A 116 -10.64 28.83 -10.90
C ASP A 116 -11.95 29.46 -11.42
N ASP A 117 -12.46 30.50 -10.74
CA ASP A 117 -13.60 31.28 -11.20
C ASP A 117 -13.27 32.06 -12.48
N ALA A 118 -12.08 32.65 -12.57
CA ALA A 118 -11.59 33.29 -13.79
C ALA A 118 -11.45 32.31 -14.97
N ILE A 119 -10.97 31.08 -14.73
CA ILE A 119 -10.89 30.04 -15.76
C ILE A 119 -12.29 29.65 -16.26
N LYS A 120 -13.26 29.50 -15.36
CA LYS A 120 -14.65 29.20 -15.76
C LYS A 120 -15.23 30.32 -16.62
N GLU A 121 -14.98 31.57 -16.25
CA GLU A 121 -15.44 32.73 -17.00
C GLU A 121 -14.79 32.82 -18.38
N VAL A 122 -13.48 32.60 -18.47
CA VAL A 122 -12.79 32.51 -19.78
C VAL A 122 -13.38 31.39 -20.63
N LYS A 123 -13.62 30.20 -20.09
CA LYS A 123 -14.26 29.10 -20.82
C LYS A 123 -15.68 29.44 -21.30
N ARG A 124 -16.44 30.17 -20.48
CA ARG A 124 -17.79 30.67 -20.85
C ARG A 124 -17.68 31.63 -22.03
N LEU A 125 -16.82 32.63 -21.92
CA LEU A 125 -16.58 33.63 -22.97
C LEU A 125 -16.05 33.00 -24.27
N GLU A 126 -15.10 32.06 -24.18
CA GLU A 126 -14.60 31.31 -25.35
C GLU A 126 -15.71 30.52 -26.05
N SER A 127 -16.62 29.92 -25.27
CA SER A 127 -17.77 29.19 -25.81
C SER A 127 -18.79 30.13 -26.45
N GLU A 128 -19.05 31.28 -25.84
CA GLU A 128 -19.95 32.31 -26.39
C GLU A 128 -19.38 32.91 -27.69
N MET A 129 -18.08 33.19 -27.73
CA MET A 129 -17.40 33.64 -28.96
C MET A 129 -17.49 32.60 -30.07
N LYS A 130 -17.32 31.30 -29.77
CA LYS A 130 -17.48 30.23 -30.76
C LYS A 130 -18.90 30.10 -31.31
N MET A 131 -19.92 30.52 -30.56
CA MET A 131 -21.31 30.51 -31.05
C MET A 131 -21.67 31.77 -31.86
N LEU A 132 -20.85 32.82 -31.80
CA LEU A 132 -21.02 34.06 -32.54
C LEU A 132 -20.25 34.08 -33.89
N ILE A 133 -19.38 33.09 -34.12
CA ILE A 133 -18.65 32.85 -35.38
C ILE A 133 -19.38 31.75 -36.15
#